data_AF-A0A1H3TDX3-F1
#
_entry.id   AF-A0A1H3TDX3-F1
#
_cell.length_a   1.000
_cell.length_b   1.000
_cell.length_c   1.000
_cell.angle_alpha   90.00
_cell.angle_beta   90.00
_cell.angle_gamma   90.00
#
_symmetry.space_group_name_H-M   'P 1'
#
loop_
_entity.id
_entity.type
_entity.pdbx_description
1 polymer ?
#
loop_
_entity_poly.entity_id
_entity_poly.type
_entity_poly.pdbx_seq_one_letter_code
_entity_poly.pdbx_strand_id
1 'polypeptide(L)'
;MSTTLENIVRGQMVAYLVGRAITCPVTGAVLDARTCVAFTDAEGDPAYVVSPEAWEAIKTNAKARAYFEGTRGFTLPENKEPSC
;
A
#
# COMPACT_ATOMS: atom_id res chain seq x y z
N MET A 1 -1.16 -22.41 -1.63
CA MET A 1 -0.50 -21.94 -2.86
C MET A 1 -1.47 -21.01 -3.54
N SER A 2 -1.29 -19.69 -3.40
CA SER A 2 -2.14 -18.77 -4.16
C SER A 2 -1.82 -18.93 -5.64
N THR A 3 -2.86 -19.02 -6.46
CA THR A 3 -2.76 -19.34 -7.88
C THR A 3 -2.07 -18.19 -8.61
N THR A 4 -1.25 -18.50 -9.62
CA THR A 4 -0.51 -17.51 -10.43
C THR A 4 -1.37 -16.34 -10.90
N LEU A 5 -2.66 -16.58 -11.14
CA LEU A 5 -3.63 -15.57 -11.54
C LEU A 5 -3.88 -14.50 -10.46
N GLU A 6 -4.05 -14.88 -9.20
CA GLU A 6 -4.28 -13.94 -8.10
C GLU A 6 -3.09 -12.99 -7.95
N ASN A 7 -1.86 -13.52 -8.05
CA ASN A 7 -0.64 -12.71 -8.00
C ASN A 7 -0.54 -11.74 -9.20
N ILE A 8 -0.92 -12.18 -10.40
CA ILE A 8 -0.94 -11.31 -11.59
C ILE A 8 -1.96 -10.19 -11.42
N VAL A 9 -3.19 -10.51 -10.99
CA VAL A 9 -4.26 -9.53 -10.78
C VAL A 9 -3.85 -8.52 -9.70
N ARG A 10 -3.29 -9.01 -8.59
CA ARG A 10 -2.77 -8.15 -7.52
C ARG A 10 -1.70 -7.17 -8.03
N GLY A 11 -0.75 -7.64 -8.83
CA GLY A 11 0.28 -6.80 -9.45
C GLY A 11 -0.30 -5.73 -10.39
N GLN A 12 -1.32 -6.07 -11.18
CA GLN A 12 -2.01 -5.11 -12.05
C GLN A 12 -2.78 -4.04 -11.25
N MET A 13 -3.43 -4.43 -10.15
CA MET A 13 -4.12 -3.48 -9.27
C MET A 13 -3.14 -2.49 -8.64
N VAL A 14 -1.99 -2.97 -8.16
CA VAL A 14 -0.94 -2.10 -7.62
C VAL A 14 -0.41 -1.15 -8.69
N ALA A 15 -0.11 -1.64 -9.89
CA ALA A 15 0.34 -0.81 -11.00
C ALA A 15 -0.69 0.28 -11.37
N TYR A 16 -1.98 -0.07 -11.37
CA TYR A 16 -3.07 0.88 -11.57
C TYR A 16 -3.11 1.95 -10.47
N LEU A 17 -3.00 1.56 -9.20
CA LEU A 17 -3.00 2.50 -8.07
C LEU A 17 -1.81 3.46 -8.12
N VAL A 18 -0.62 2.96 -8.47
CA VAL A 18 0.58 3.78 -8.68
C VAL A 18 0.38 4.75 -9.85
N GLY A 19 -0.11 4.27 -11.00
CA GLY A 19 -0.39 5.12 -12.15
C GLY A 19 -1.47 6.17 -11.91
N ARG A 20 -2.46 5.87 -11.06
CA ARG A 20 -3.53 6.81 -10.69
C ARG A 20 -3.04 7.92 -9.76
N ALA A 21 -2.20 7.60 -8.79
CA ALA A 21 -1.72 8.57 -7.82
C ALA A 21 -0.48 9.33 -8.31
N ILE A 22 0.42 8.66 -9.04
CA ILE A 22 1.74 9.10 -9.54
C ILE A 22 2.71 9.52 -8.42
N THR A 23 2.26 10.33 -7.49
CA THR A 23 2.98 10.79 -6.30
C THR A 23 2.34 10.23 -5.02
N CYS A 24 3.18 9.96 -4.03
CA CYS A 24 2.74 9.52 -2.72
C CYS A 24 2.00 10.66 -2.03
N PRO A 25 0.74 10.45 -1.59
CA PRO A 25 -0.06 11.49 -0.96
C PRO A 25 0.45 11.93 0.43
N VAL A 26 1.36 11.17 1.03
CA VAL A 26 1.92 11.46 2.36
C VAL A 26 3.21 12.26 2.25
N THR A 27 4.12 11.86 1.35
CA THR A 27 5.46 12.48 1.22
C THR A 27 5.61 13.39 0.00
N GLY A 28 4.73 13.28 -0.99
CA GLY A 28 4.84 13.95 -2.29
C GLY A 28 5.85 13.32 -3.25
N ALA A 29 6.60 12.29 -2.82
CA ALA A 29 7.58 11.59 -3.65
C ALA A 29 6.91 10.81 -4.78
N VAL A 30 7.59 10.60 -5.91
CA VAL A 30 7.07 9.75 -7.00
C VAL A 30 6.93 8.31 -6.51
N LEU A 31 5.78 7.69 -6.80
CA LEU A 31 5.53 6.29 -6.49
C LEU A 31 6.22 5.40 -7.53
N ASP A 32 6.98 4.42 -7.04
CA ASP A 32 7.57 3.37 -7.85
C ASP A 32 6.79 2.07 -7.63
N ALA A 33 6.27 1.50 -8.71
CA ALA A 33 5.50 0.26 -8.70
C ALA A 33 6.30 -0.97 -8.24
N ARG A 34 7.62 -0.87 -8.07
CA ARG A 34 8.49 -1.96 -7.57
C ARG A 34 8.77 -1.86 -6.08
N THR A 35 8.67 -0.66 -5.51
CA THR A 35 9.08 -0.38 -4.12
C THR A 35 7.96 0.24 -3.29
N CYS A 36 6.79 0.48 -3.88
CA CYS A 36 5.64 0.94 -3.11
C CYS A 36 5.24 -0.06 -2.02
N VAL A 37 4.47 0.44 -1.06
CA VAL A 37 3.82 -0.38 -0.03
C VAL A 37 2.32 -0.29 -0.26
N ALA A 38 1.70 -1.44 -0.54
CA ALA A 38 0.26 -1.55 -0.71
C ALA A 38 -0.44 -1.77 0.64
N PHE A 39 -1.46 -0.96 0.93
CA PHE A 39 -2.42 -1.21 2.00
C PHE A 39 -3.62 -1.92 1.40
N THR A 40 -4.10 -2.93 2.11
CA THR A 40 -5.22 -3.74 1.64
C THR A 40 -6.50 -3.34 2.33
N ASP A 41 -7.64 -3.63 1.73
CA ASP A 41 -8.93 -3.55 2.41
C ASP A 41 -9.16 -4.76 3.34
N ALA A 42 -10.41 -4.92 3.81
CA ALA A 42 -10.84 -6.03 4.66
C ALA A 42 -10.88 -7.38 3.93
N GLU A 43 -10.97 -7.39 2.59
CA GLU A 43 -10.96 -8.59 1.75
C GLU A 43 -9.52 -9.00 1.37
N GLY A 44 -8.55 -8.13 1.64
CA GLY A 44 -7.13 -8.37 1.38
C GLY A 44 -6.67 -7.87 0.03
N ASP A 45 -7.49 -7.09 -0.67
CA ASP A 45 -7.17 -6.53 -1.98
C ASP A 45 -6.44 -5.19 -1.87
N PRO A 46 -5.45 -4.90 -2.74
CA PRO A 46 -4.77 -3.61 -2.74
C PRO A 46 -5.76 -2.47 -3.00
N ALA A 47 -5.87 -1.54 -2.05
CA ALA A 47 -6.79 -0.40 -2.14
C ALA A 47 -6.07 0.95 -2.08
N TYR A 48 -4.84 0.98 -1.57
CA TYR A 48 -4.04 2.19 -1.43
C TYR A 48 -2.55 1.89 -1.51
N VAL A 49 -1.75 2.83 -1.99
CA VAL A 49 -0.29 2.68 -2.11
C VAL A 49 0.43 3.90 -1.57
N VAL A 50 1.55 3.65 -0.89
CA VAL A 50 2.43 4.69 -0.34
C VAL A 50 3.90 4.41 -0.68
N SER A 51 4.76 5.42 -0.55
CA SER A 51 6.21 5.19 -0.64
C SER A 51 6.73 4.44 0.60
N PRO A 52 7.90 3.79 0.51
CA PRO A 52 8.55 3.19 1.69
C PRO A 52 8.70 4.17 2.85
N GLU A 53 9.12 5.40 2.56
CA GLU A 53 9.33 6.45 3.56
C GLU A 53 8.03 6.84 4.26
N ALA A 54 6.94 6.92 3.50
CA ALA A 54 5.61 7.16 4.05
C ALA A 54 5.18 6.01 4.97
N TRP A 55 5.45 4.76 4.56
CA TRP A 55 5.19 3.60 5.40
C TRP A 55 5.98 3.65 6.72
N GLU A 56 7.27 3.97 6.67
CA GLU A 56 8.11 4.13 7.86
C GLU A 56 7.56 5.21 8.82
N ALA A 57 7.06 6.32 8.27
CA ALA A 57 6.43 7.38 9.05
C ALA A 57 5.07 6.94 9.64
N ILE A 58 4.28 6.16 8.90
CA ILE A 58 2.98 5.67 9.35
C ILE A 58 3.16 4.61 10.43
N LYS A 59 4.03 3.61 10.23
CA LYS A 59 4.19 2.49 11.17
C LYS A 59 4.67 2.94 12.56
N THR A 60 5.45 4.02 12.61
CA THR A 60 5.98 4.60 13.87
C THR A 60 5.02 5.58 14.53
N ASN A 61 3.95 6.00 13.84
CA ASN A 61 2.99 6.98 14.34
C ASN A 61 1.61 6.35 14.59
N ALA A 62 1.27 6.12 15.86
CA ALA A 62 0.01 5.50 16.27
C ALA A 62 -1.25 6.23 15.76
N LYS A 63 -1.20 7.57 15.63
CA LYS A 63 -2.33 8.34 15.08
C LYS A 63 -2.50 8.10 13.58
N ALA A 64 -1.39 8.05 12.85
CA ALA A 64 -1.41 7.74 11.43
C ALA A 64 -1.95 6.33 11.19
N ARG A 65 -1.49 5.34 11.98
CA ARG A 65 -2.02 3.98 11.94
C ARG A 65 -3.52 3.93 12.18
N ALA A 66 -4.00 4.56 13.25
CA ALA A 66 -5.43 4.60 13.57
C ALA A 66 -6.28 5.29 12.48
N TYR A 67 -5.72 6.27 11.77
CA TYR A 67 -6.39 6.88 10.61
C TYR A 67 -6.56 5.88 9.46
N PHE A 68 -5.50 5.16 9.09
CA PHE A 68 -5.56 4.19 8.00
C PHE A 68 -6.36 2.93 8.37
N GLU A 69 -6.18 2.37 9.56
CA GLU A 69 -6.93 1.20 10.04
C GLU A 69 -8.38 1.53 10.36
N GLY A 70 -8.63 2.58 11.16
CA GLY A 70 -9.96 2.88 11.68
C GLY A 70 -10.81 3.72 10.73
N THR A 71 -10.26 4.84 10.23
CA THR A 71 -11.06 5.80 9.43
C THR A 71 -11.18 5.37 7.97
N ARG A 72 -10.13 4.76 7.42
CA ARG A 72 -10.10 4.29 6.03
C ARG A 72 -10.43 2.81 5.89
N GLY A 73 -10.42 2.03 6.98
CA GLY A 73 -10.72 0.61 6.94
C GLY A 73 -9.64 -0.24 6.26
N PHE A 74 -8.40 0.26 6.20
CA PHE A 74 -7.30 -0.46 5.56
C PHE A 74 -6.52 -1.31 6.54
N THR A 75 -6.19 -2.51 6.12
CA THR A 75 -5.22 -3.37 6.82
C THR A 75 -3.81 -2.94 6.43
N LEU A 76 -3.03 -2.50 7.42
CA LEU A 76 -1.62 -2.15 7.25
C LEU A 76 -0.78 -3.43 7.19
N PRO A 77 0.25 -3.50 6.34
CA PRO A 77 1.11 -4.68 6.27
C PRO A 77 1.91 -4.84 7.56
N GLU A 78 1.79 -6.00 8.23
CA GLU A 78 2.35 -6.17 9.58
C GLU A 78 3.88 -6.16 9.63
N ASN A 79 4.58 -6.53 8.55
CA ASN A 79 6.06 -6.59 8.47
C ASN A 79 6.62 -6.69 7.03
N LYS A 80 5.90 -6.25 6.00
CA LYS A 80 6.39 -6.43 4.63
C LYS A 80 7.49 -5.44 4.30
N GLU A 81 8.66 -5.97 3.96
CA GLU A 81 9.64 -5.28 3.11
C GLU A 81 8.90 -4.69 1.90
N PRO A 82 9.27 -3.48 1.44
CA PRO A 82 8.63 -2.84 0.29
C PRO A 82 8.70 -3.78 -0.90
N SER A 83 7.57 -4.43 -1.19
CA SER A 83 7.40 -5.35 -2.31
C SER A 83 5.96 -5.17 -2.78
N CYS A 84 5.84 -4.23 -3.71
CA CYS A 84 4.90 -4.37 -4.80
C CYS A 84 5.46 -5.47 -5.74
#